data_AF-A0A8S3X4E1-F1
#
_entry.id   AF-A0A8S3X4E1-F1
#
_cell.length_a   1.000
_cell.length_b   1.000
_cell.length_c   1.000
_cell.angle_alpha   90.00
_cell.angle_beta   90.00
_cell.angle_gamma   90.00
#
_symmetry.space_group_name_H-M   'P 1'
#
loop_
_entity.id
_entity.type
_entity.pdbx_description
1 polymer ?
#
loop_
_entity_poly.entity_id
_entity_poly.type
_entity_poly.pdbx_seq_one_letter_code
_entity_poly.pdbx_strand_id
1 'polypeptide(L)'
;MTVLLLMNRSVGGYPTVLFPQLAARASQDTLSLGLSIFRWALQYNQFRKEVHALFDISKPSHIDHVQLIKYSGSIPLNLPPQPENMFHQRLKEGLPQLVKNREVLAIFNTHAQAEEEKLKNDLLAIRPVSPTNCCARFGSYQTLGTLRR
;
A
#
# COMPACT_ATOMS: atom_id res chain seq x y z
N MET A 1 -7.36 0.56 22.75
CA MET A 1 -8.12 0.89 21.50
C MET A 1 -7.85 2.31 21.04
N THR A 2 -7.62 3.24 21.96
CA THR A 2 -7.29 4.64 21.67
C THR A 2 -6.10 4.78 20.72
N VAL A 3 -5.09 3.91 20.83
CA VAL A 3 -3.91 3.92 19.93
C VAL A 3 -4.30 3.69 18.45
N LEU A 4 -5.30 2.86 18.17
CA LEU A 4 -5.75 2.61 16.78
C LEU A 4 -6.42 3.83 16.14
N LEU A 5 -7.02 4.71 16.95
CA LEU A 5 -7.66 5.95 16.48
C LEU A 5 -6.64 7.07 16.25
N LEU A 6 -5.54 7.06 17.00
CA LEU A 6 -4.45 8.03 16.89
C LEU A 6 -3.54 7.75 15.68
N MET A 7 -3.57 6.52 15.16
CA MET A 7 -2.70 6.06 14.08
C MET A 7 -3.46 6.02 12.76
N ASN A 8 -2.77 6.41 11.68
CA ASN A 8 -3.33 6.35 10.33
C ASN A 8 -3.17 4.95 9.72
N ARG A 9 -3.86 4.76 8.59
CA ARG A 9 -3.80 3.55 7.75
C ARG A 9 -2.36 3.18 7.35
N SER A 10 -1.48 4.16 7.13
CA SER A 10 -0.10 3.95 6.67
C SER A 10 0.77 3.23 7.70
N VAL A 11 0.49 3.39 9.00
CA VAL A 11 1.16 2.66 10.08
C VAL A 11 0.27 1.56 10.68
N GLY A 12 -0.85 1.21 10.05
CA GLY A 12 -1.72 0.11 10.49
C GLY A 12 -2.83 0.45 11.46
N GLY A 13 -3.11 1.74 11.67
CA GLY A 13 -4.30 2.19 12.41
C GLY A 13 -5.56 2.25 11.52
N TYR A 14 -6.60 2.90 12.05
CA TYR A 14 -7.84 3.14 11.31
C TYR A 14 -7.69 4.27 10.27
N PRO A 15 -8.60 4.38 9.29
CA PRO A 15 -8.63 5.50 8.36
C PRO A 15 -9.14 6.78 9.07
N THR A 16 -8.34 7.31 9.99
CA THR A 16 -8.59 8.57 10.69
C THR A 16 -7.77 9.71 10.08
N VAL A 17 -8.33 10.92 10.13
CA VAL A 17 -7.58 12.13 9.78
C VAL A 17 -6.69 12.47 10.96
N LEU A 18 -5.38 12.52 10.73
CA LEU A 18 -4.44 12.86 11.79
C LEU A 18 -4.54 14.34 12.14
N PHE A 19 -4.33 14.68 13.41
CA PHE A 19 -4.34 16.08 13.86
C PHE A 19 -3.41 17.01 13.03
N PRO A 20 -2.18 16.62 12.65
CA PRO A 20 -1.32 17.46 11.80
C PRO A 20 -1.91 17.74 10.41
N GLN A 21 -2.77 16.86 9.88
CA GLN A 21 -3.42 17.03 8.57
C GLN A 21 -4.55 18.07 8.61
N LEU A 22 -5.05 18.43 9.80
CA LEU A 22 -6.00 19.53 9.96
C LEU A 22 -5.31 20.90 9.80
N ALA A 23 -4.02 20.98 10.18
CA ALA A 23 -3.23 22.20 10.05
C ALA A 23 -2.64 22.39 8.64
N ALA A 24 -2.28 21.29 7.96
CA ALA A 24 -1.73 21.30 6.61
C ALA A 24 -2.45 20.29 5.72
N ARG A 25 -3.10 20.80 4.66
CA ARG A 25 -4.00 20.03 3.79
C ARG A 25 -3.28 19.04 2.86
N ALA A 26 -1.96 19.10 2.74
CA ALA A 26 -1.17 18.21 1.90
C ALA A 26 0.22 17.95 2.53
N SER A 27 0.33 16.91 3.35
CA SER A 27 1.65 16.38 3.71
C SER A 27 2.10 15.42 2.61
N GLN A 28 3.26 15.71 2.00
CA GLN A 28 3.91 14.81 1.04
C GLN A 28 4.36 13.50 1.69
N ASP A 29 4.53 13.48 3.02
CA ASP A 29 4.98 12.31 3.77
C ASP A 29 4.03 12.00 4.93
N THR A 30 3.00 11.20 4.61
CA THR A 30 2.05 10.71 5.62
C THR A 30 2.65 9.63 6.53
N LEU A 31 3.75 9.00 6.09
CA LEU A 31 4.42 7.95 6.84
C LEU A 31 5.26 8.54 7.96
N SER A 32 6.06 9.57 7.68
CA SER A 32 6.82 10.29 8.72
C SER A 32 5.91 10.88 9.79
N LEU A 33 4.74 11.38 9.41
CA LEU A 33 3.72 11.83 10.37
C LEU A 33 3.21 10.68 11.24
N GLY A 34 2.85 9.55 10.64
CA GLY A 34 2.42 8.35 11.37
C GLY A 34 3.49 7.83 12.32
N LEU A 35 4.76 7.77 11.87
CA LEU A 35 5.91 7.36 12.68
C LEU A 35 6.23 8.35 13.81
N SER A 36 6.00 9.65 13.61
CA SER A 36 6.16 10.66 14.65
C SER A 36 5.15 10.47 15.78
N ILE A 37 3.89 10.19 15.41
CA ILE A 37 2.83 9.86 16.38
C ILE A 37 3.12 8.52 17.07
N PHE A 38 3.63 7.53 16.33
CA PHE A 38 4.04 6.25 16.87
C PHE A 38 5.16 6.41 17.92
N ARG A 39 6.19 7.19 17.60
CA ARG A 39 7.28 7.52 18.52
C ARG A 39 6.76 8.26 19.75
N TRP A 40 5.86 9.23 19.55
CA TRP A 40 5.21 9.95 20.65
C TRP A 40 4.44 8.98 21.56
N ALA A 41 3.62 8.08 21.00
CA ALA A 41 2.85 7.09 21.76
C ALA A 41 3.75 6.14 22.59
N LEU A 42 4.92 5.77 22.08
CA LEU A 42 5.89 4.96 22.83
C LEU A 42 6.52 5.67 24.03
N GLN A 43 6.57 7.01 24.03
CA GLN A 43 7.14 7.79 25.13
C GLN A 43 6.22 7.84 26.36
N TYR A 44 4.90 7.67 26.18
CA TYR A 44 3.94 7.70 27.27
C TYR A 44 3.55 6.29 27.71
N ASN A 45 3.77 5.98 29.00
CA ASN A 45 3.50 4.65 29.57
C ASN A 45 2.06 4.15 29.36
N GLN A 46 1.09 5.06 29.28
CA GLN A 46 -0.32 4.73 29.05
C GLN A 46 -0.57 4.09 27.66
N PHE A 47 0.16 4.51 26.63
CA PHE A 47 -0.03 4.01 25.26
C PHE A 47 0.99 2.95 24.88
N ARG A 48 2.15 2.93 25.52
CA ARG A 48 3.25 2.00 25.21
C ARG A 48 2.82 0.53 25.23
N LYS A 49 2.03 0.09 26.22
CA LYS A 49 1.53 -1.29 26.29
C LYS A 49 0.60 -1.62 25.12
N GLU A 50 -0.29 -0.71 24.75
CA GLU A 50 -1.21 -0.88 23.62
C GLU A 50 -0.45 -0.91 22.29
N VAL A 51 0.56 -0.06 22.12
CA VAL A 51 1.40 -0.05 20.91
C VAL A 51 2.14 -1.38 20.73
N HIS A 52 2.77 -1.90 21.78
CA HIS A 52 3.45 -3.20 21.70
C HIS A 52 2.51 -4.37 21.48
N ALA A 53 1.26 -4.29 21.94
CA ALA A 53 0.26 -5.34 21.70
C ALA A 53 -0.27 -5.33 20.25
N LEU A 54 -0.36 -4.14 19.63
CA LEU A 54 -0.91 -3.96 18.28
C LEU A 54 0.15 -4.14 17.18
N PHE A 55 1.39 -3.74 17.46
CA PHE A 55 2.49 -3.76 16.50
C PHE A 55 3.58 -4.70 16.98
N ASP A 56 3.53 -5.94 16.50
CA ASP A 56 4.59 -6.91 16.70
C ASP A 56 5.73 -6.64 15.70
N ILE A 57 6.56 -5.63 16.00
CA ILE A 57 7.74 -5.24 15.20
C ILE A 57 8.79 -6.36 15.20
N SER A 58 8.71 -7.31 16.14
CA SER A 58 9.69 -8.38 16.30
C SER A 58 9.55 -9.49 15.27
N LYS A 59 8.38 -9.61 14.62
CA LYS A 59 8.16 -10.58 13.55
C LYS A 59 8.48 -9.95 12.21
N PRO A 60 9.38 -10.55 11.40
CA PRO A 60 9.52 -10.13 10.01
C PRO A 60 8.17 -10.33 9.33
N SER A 61 7.54 -9.22 8.95
CA SER A 61 6.43 -9.25 8.02
C SER A 61 6.93 -9.86 6.71
N HIS A 62 6.09 -10.63 6.04
CA HIS A 62 6.41 -11.09 4.69
C HIS A 62 6.57 -9.82 3.84
N ILE A 63 7.81 -9.47 3.49
CA ILE A 63 8.09 -8.22 2.79
C ILE A 63 7.56 -8.38 1.37
N ASP A 64 6.35 -7.89 1.13
CA ASP A 64 5.82 -7.78 -0.20
C ASP A 64 6.48 -6.57 -0.88
N HIS A 65 7.67 -6.81 -1.45
CA HIS A 65 8.43 -5.79 -2.18
C HIS A 65 7.63 -5.18 -3.35
N VAL A 66 6.58 -5.87 -3.82
CA VAL A 66 5.67 -5.35 -4.85
C VAL A 66 4.81 -4.20 -4.31
N GLN A 67 4.43 -4.21 -3.04
CA GLN A 67 3.66 -3.11 -2.44
C GLN A 67 4.46 -1.82 -2.41
N LEU A 68 5.77 -1.88 -2.21
CA LEU A 68 6.66 -0.71 -2.25
C LEU A 68 6.72 -0.08 -3.65
N ILE A 69 6.62 -0.88 -4.70
CA ILE A 69 6.55 -0.37 -6.08
C ILE A 69 5.19 0.28 -6.34
N LYS A 70 4.09 -0.28 -5.82
CA LYS A 70 2.75 0.29 -6.03
C LYS A 70 2.51 1.54 -5.18
N TYR A 71 3.08 1.57 -3.98
CA TYR A 71 2.91 2.62 -2.99
C TYR A 71 4.25 2.88 -2.29
N SER A 72 4.96 3.92 -2.72
CA SER A 72 6.30 4.25 -2.21
C SER A 72 6.34 4.64 -0.73
N GLY A 73 5.21 5.02 -0.13
CA GLY A 73 5.07 5.35 1.29
C GLY A 73 4.53 4.22 2.18
N SER A 74 4.51 2.97 1.68
CA SER A 74 4.02 1.82 2.44
C SER A 74 5.13 1.17 3.29
N ILE A 75 4.77 0.66 4.47
CA ILE A 75 5.63 -0.19 5.29
C ILE A 75 5.04 -1.60 5.25
N PRO A 76 5.88 -2.65 5.12
CA PRO A 76 5.40 -4.02 5.24
C PRO A 76 5.00 -4.27 6.70
N LEU A 77 3.70 -4.16 6.98
CA LEU A 77 3.12 -4.48 8.28
C LEU A 77 2.33 -5.78 8.17
N ASN A 78 2.46 -6.65 9.18
CA ASN A 78 1.68 -7.87 9.24
C ASN A 78 0.27 -7.56 9.76
N LEU A 79 -0.56 -7.02 8.87
CA LEU A 79 -1.94 -6.61 9.15
C LEU A 79 -2.90 -7.43 8.29
N PRO A 80 -4.14 -7.66 8.78
CA PRO A 80 -5.16 -8.28 7.96
C PRO A 80 -5.43 -7.41 6.71
N PRO A 81 -5.74 -8.05 5.57
CA PRO A 81 -6.10 -7.33 4.36
C PRO A 81 -7.33 -6.46 4.62
N GLN A 82 -7.28 -5.24 4.12
CA GLN A 82 -8.39 -4.30 4.26
C GLN A 82 -9.60 -4.76 3.43
N PRO A 83 -10.82 -4.49 3.89
CA PRO A 83 -12.04 -4.96 3.22
C PRO A 83 -12.10 -4.46 1.77
N GLU A 84 -11.66 -3.23 1.50
CA GLU A 84 -11.64 -2.69 0.13
C GLU A 84 -10.73 -3.53 -0.78
N ASN A 85 -9.55 -3.96 -0.29
CA ASN A 85 -8.64 -4.81 -1.04
C ASN A 85 -9.28 -6.18 -1.32
N MET A 86 -10.01 -6.75 -0.35
CA MET A 86 -10.74 -8.00 -0.55
C MET A 86 -11.85 -7.87 -1.61
N PHE A 87 -12.60 -6.76 -1.60
CA PHE A 87 -13.59 -6.48 -2.63
C PHE A 87 -12.94 -6.32 -4.01
N HIS A 88 -11.85 -5.56 -4.12
CA HIS A 88 -11.10 -5.41 -5.35
C HIS A 88 -10.57 -6.75 -5.88
N GLN A 89 -10.07 -7.62 -5.00
CA GLN A 89 -9.60 -8.95 -5.38
C GLN A 89 -10.74 -9.81 -5.94
N ARG A 90 -11.88 -9.88 -5.24
CA ARG A 90 -13.05 -10.64 -5.71
C ARG A 90 -13.60 -10.10 -7.03
N LEU A 91 -13.60 -8.79 -7.22
CA LEU A 91 -13.97 -8.16 -8.49
C LEU A 91 -13.00 -8.55 -9.60
N LYS A 92 -11.69 -8.54 -9.34
CA LYS A 92 -10.68 -8.94 -10.33
C LYS A 92 -10.82 -10.40 -10.75
N GLU A 93 -11.20 -11.29 -9.84
CA GLU A 93 -11.44 -12.70 -10.11
C GLU A 93 -12.77 -12.96 -10.84
N GLY A 94 -13.83 -12.21 -10.49
CA GLY A 94 -15.18 -12.44 -11.01
C GLY A 94 -15.55 -11.66 -12.28
N LEU A 95 -15.06 -10.42 -12.47
CA LEU A 95 -15.40 -9.60 -13.63
C LEU A 95 -15.12 -10.27 -14.99
N PRO A 96 -13.98 -10.95 -15.20
CA PRO A 96 -13.66 -11.54 -16.51
C PRO A 96 -14.73 -12.51 -17.00
N GLN A 97 -15.45 -13.17 -16.10
CA GLN A 97 -16.50 -14.15 -16.43
C GLN A 97 -17.82 -13.48 -16.87
N LEU A 98 -18.03 -12.23 -16.48
CA LEU A 98 -19.28 -11.49 -16.72
C LEU A 98 -19.18 -10.49 -17.89
N VAL A 99 -17.96 -10.09 -18.25
CA VAL A 99 -17.72 -9.12 -19.30
C VAL A 99 -17.93 -9.76 -20.68
N LYS A 100 -18.91 -9.26 -21.43
CA LYS A 100 -19.17 -9.68 -22.81
C LYS A 100 -18.44 -8.82 -23.84
N ASN A 101 -17.97 -7.63 -23.44
CA ASN A 101 -17.24 -6.73 -24.34
C ASN A 101 -15.81 -7.25 -24.55
N ARG A 102 -15.47 -7.56 -25.81
CA ARG A 102 -14.15 -8.09 -26.19
C ARG A 102 -12.99 -7.15 -25.89
N GLU A 103 -13.20 -5.83 -26.00
CA GLU A 103 -12.18 -4.81 -25.71
C GLU A 103 -11.87 -4.78 -24.21
N VAL A 104 -12.91 -4.87 -23.37
CA VAL A 104 -12.76 -4.89 -21.91
C VAL A 104 -12.21 -6.24 -21.44
N LEU A 105 -12.59 -7.36 -22.08
CA LEU A 105 -12.02 -8.68 -21.83
C LEU A 105 -10.52 -8.72 -22.07
N ALA A 106 -10.02 -8.00 -23.09
CA ALA A 106 -8.60 -7.92 -23.36
C ALA A 106 -7.80 -7.36 -22.16
N ILE A 107 -8.40 -6.47 -21.35
CA ILE A 107 -7.77 -5.89 -20.15
C ILE A 107 -7.44 -6.97 -19.11
N PHE A 108 -8.24 -8.05 -19.06
CA PHE A 108 -8.06 -9.16 -18.12
C PHE A 108 -7.15 -10.28 -18.66
N ASN A 109 -6.45 -10.06 -19.77
CA ASN A 109 -5.60 -11.06 -20.40
C ASN A 109 -4.45 -11.50 -19.46
N THR A 110 -4.25 -12.81 -19.31
CA THR A 110 -3.22 -13.42 -18.45
C THR A 110 -1.81 -13.02 -18.87
N HIS A 111 -1.57 -12.75 -20.15
CA HIS A 111 -0.29 -12.24 -20.64
C HIS A 111 0.06 -10.87 -20.03
N ALA A 112 -0.93 -9.99 -19.82
CA ALA A 112 -0.69 -8.68 -19.22
C ALA A 112 -0.26 -8.81 -17.74
N GLN A 113 -0.79 -9.81 -17.03
CA GLN A 113 -0.41 -10.08 -15.65
C GLN A 113 1.03 -10.61 -15.55
N ALA A 114 1.44 -11.47 -16.49
CA ALA A 114 2.82 -11.98 -16.53
C ALA A 114 3.84 -10.87 -16.81
N GLU A 115 3.54 -9.96 -17.75
CA GLU A 115 4.38 -8.79 -18.03
C GLU A 115 4.41 -7.80 -16.85
N GLU A 116 3.28 -7.63 -16.14
CA GLU A 116 3.23 -6.80 -14.92
C GLU A 116 4.15 -7.36 -13.82
N GLU A 117 4.14 -8.68 -13.59
CA GLU A 117 5.04 -9.35 -12.64
C GLU A 117 6.51 -9.27 -13.05
N LYS A 118 6.81 -9.43 -14.33
CA LYS A 118 8.16 -9.26 -14.86
C LYS A 118 8.69 -7.85 -14.63
N LEU A 119 7.90 -6.83 -14.95
CA LEU A 119 8.26 -5.42 -14.75
C LEU A 119 8.52 -5.11 -13.26
N LYS A 120 7.72 -5.66 -12.34
CA LYS A 120 7.96 -5.49 -10.90
C LYS A 120 9.31 -6.05 -10.49
N ASN A 121 9.63 -7.26 -10.93
CA ASN A 121 10.91 -7.90 -10.61
C ASN A 121 12.10 -7.11 -11.19
N ASP A 122 11.97 -6.61 -12.42
CA ASP A 122 13.00 -5.79 -13.06
C ASP A 122 13.23 -4.47 -12.30
N LEU A 123 12.15 -3.82 -11.83
CA LEU A 123 12.25 -2.60 -11.02
C LEU A 123 12.90 -2.84 -9.64
N LEU A 124 12.63 -3.99 -9.02
CA LEU A 124 13.26 -4.39 -7.74
C LEU A 124 14.74 -4.72 -7.88
N ALA A 125 15.19 -5.16 -9.07
CA ALA A 125 16.57 -5.51 -9.32
C ALA A 125 17.50 -4.28 -9.42
N ILE A 126 16.97 -3.09 -9.65
CA ILE A 126 17.75 -1.84 -9.77
C ILE A 126 18.37 -1.49 -8.41
N ARG A 127 19.69 -1.32 -8.34
CA ARG A 127 20.38 -0.88 -7.13
C ARG A 127 21.15 0.43 -7.34
N PRO A 128 20.96 1.44 -6.45
CA PRO A 128 20.04 1.46 -5.31
C PRO A 128 18.55 1.55 -5.74
N VAL A 129 17.66 0.89 -4.99
CA VAL A 129 16.21 0.93 -5.23
C VAL A 129 15.67 2.29 -4.79
N SER A 130 15.01 3.00 -5.70
CA SER A 130 14.23 4.21 -5.38
C SER A 130 12.73 3.89 -5.51
N PRO A 131 11.99 3.65 -4.40
CA PRO A 131 10.57 3.28 -4.45
C PRO A 131 9.72 4.31 -5.18
N THR A 132 9.99 5.61 -5.00
CA THR A 132 9.27 6.70 -5.66
C THR A 132 9.42 6.66 -7.18
N ASN A 133 10.63 6.42 -7.68
CA ASN A 133 10.89 6.32 -9.12
C ASN A 133 10.29 5.03 -9.71
N CYS A 134 10.37 3.92 -8.97
CA CYS A 134 9.76 2.65 -9.38
C CYS A 134 8.23 2.80 -9.47
N CYS A 135 7.61 3.45 -8.48
CA CYS A 135 6.17 3.73 -8.46
C CYS A 135 5.73 4.62 -9.61
N ALA A 136 6.46 5.71 -9.89
CA ALA A 136 6.15 6.60 -11.00
C ALA A 136 6.24 5.88 -12.36
N ARG A 137 7.28 5.08 -12.57
CA ARG A 137 7.46 4.28 -13.79
C ARG A 137 6.41 3.19 -13.94
N PHE A 138 6.09 2.49 -12.85
CA PHE A 138 5.06 1.45 -12.85
C PHE A 138 3.67 2.03 -13.18
N GLY A 139 3.30 3.15 -12.56
CA GLY A 139 2.05 3.85 -12.88
C GLY A 139 1.99 4.35 -14.32
N SER A 140 3.10 4.86 -14.85
CA SER A 140 3.20 5.30 -16.24
C SER A 140 3.08 4.14 -17.24
N TYR A 141 3.60 2.96 -16.89
CA TYR A 141 3.48 1.75 -17.71
C TYR A 141 2.04 1.23 -17.73
N GLN A 142 1.33 1.27 -16.60
CA GLN A 142 -0.09 0.90 -16.55
C GLN A 142 -0.95 1.80 -17.44
N THR A 143 -0.73 3.12 -17.42
CA THR A 143 -1.46 4.06 -18.27
C THR A 143 -1.11 3.93 -19.75
N LEU A 144 0.16 3.67 -20.08
CA LEU A 144 0.60 3.40 -21.46
C LEU A 144 0.08 2.06 -22.00
N GLY A 145 0.02 1.02 -21.17
CA GLY A 145 -0.55 -0.29 -21.52
C GLY A 145 -2.05 -0.22 -21.83
N THR A 146 -2.78 0.72 -21.19
CA THR A 146 -4.18 1.02 -21.54
C THR A 146 -4.35 1.90 -22.78
N LEU A 147 -3.33 2.67 -23.18
CA LEU A 147 -3.38 3.58 -24.34
C LEU A 147 -2.85 2.97 -25.65
N ARG A 148 -2.06 1.89 -25.59
CA ARG A 148 -1.49 1.19 -26.77
C ARG A 148 -2.36 0.07 -27.33
N ARG A 149 -3.66 0.04 -27.02
CA ARG A 149 -4.61 -0.94 -27.54
C ARG A 149 -5.73 -0.26 -28.31
#